data_AF-A0A3P2RFX7-F1
#
_entry.id   AF-A0A3P2RFX7-F1
#
_cell.length_a   1.000
_cell.length_b   1.000
_cell.length_c   1.000
_cell.angle_alpha   90.00
_cell.angle_beta   90.00
_cell.angle_gamma   90.00
#
_symmetry.space_group_name_H-M   'P 1'
#
loop_
_entity.id
_entity.type
_entity.pdbx_description
1 polymer ?
#
loop_
_entity_poly.entity_id
_entity_poly.type
_entity_poly.pdbx_seq_one_letter_code
_entity_poly.pdbx_strand_id
1 'polypeptide(L)'
;MSFSSSDAFVLLKNYKNQVKRFTFPFDANAISDWTDGEEFTILEHGFPFGISTLTFATSGVISYLNEFLEALQSSSLGKLSEHQIAQFFNDEVDVDEITMDDLQDMFVTTSNKGDMAVELADVSGDMDTFVNNLPGGVSDYIDWDKVGQTLIDNSDIIDLDGAYIAY
;
A
#
# COMPACT_ATOMS: atom_id res chain seq x y z
N MET A 1 -9.68 12.05 -1.93
CA MET A 1 -10.48 10.84 -1.65
C MET A 1 -9.51 9.74 -1.30
N SER A 2 -9.79 8.94 -0.27
CA SER A 2 -8.98 7.77 0.08
C SER A 2 -9.27 6.62 -0.87
N PHE A 3 -8.35 5.65 -0.95
CA PHE A 3 -8.52 4.45 -1.75
C PHE A 3 -9.75 3.63 -1.33
N SER A 4 -10.38 2.99 -2.31
CA SER A 4 -11.47 2.04 -2.10
C SER A 4 -11.41 0.94 -3.14
N SER A 5 -11.60 -0.32 -2.72
CA SER A 5 -11.73 -1.44 -3.64
C SER A 5 -13.08 -1.47 -4.38
N SER A 6 -14.02 -0.57 -4.07
CA SER A 6 -15.38 -0.61 -4.62
C SER A 6 -15.45 -0.40 -6.14
N ASP A 7 -14.53 0.36 -6.70
CA ASP A 7 -14.43 0.60 -8.15
C ASP A 7 -13.47 -0.37 -8.86
N ALA A 8 -12.87 -1.29 -8.09
CA ALA A 8 -11.81 -2.13 -8.57
C ALA A 8 -12.33 -3.25 -9.50
N PHE A 9 -11.62 -3.46 -10.61
CA PHE A 9 -12.03 -4.42 -11.63
C PHE A 9 -10.83 -5.11 -12.29
N VAL A 10 -11.10 -6.27 -12.89
CA VAL A 10 -10.18 -6.95 -13.81
C VAL A 10 -10.91 -7.31 -15.10
N LEU A 11 -10.26 -7.06 -16.23
CA LEU A 11 -10.70 -7.50 -17.55
C LEU A 11 -9.90 -8.73 -17.94
N LEU A 12 -10.55 -9.89 -17.94
CA LEU A 12 -9.89 -11.18 -18.17
C LEU A 12 -10.13 -11.67 -19.59
N LYS A 13 -9.16 -12.40 -20.13
CA LYS A 13 -9.26 -13.15 -21.39
C LYS A 13 -8.98 -14.62 -21.15
N ASN A 14 -9.92 -15.50 -21.48
CA ASN A 14 -9.75 -16.94 -21.34
C ASN A 14 -9.10 -17.60 -22.58
N TYR A 15 -8.79 -18.89 -22.47
CA TYR A 15 -8.20 -19.71 -23.55
C TYR A 15 -9.06 -19.79 -24.83
N LYS A 16 -10.38 -19.54 -24.72
CA LYS A 16 -11.32 -19.46 -25.85
C LYS A 16 -11.32 -18.08 -26.52
N ASN A 17 -10.42 -17.17 -26.14
CA ASN A 17 -10.38 -15.77 -26.56
C ASN A 17 -11.64 -14.94 -26.19
N GLN A 18 -12.41 -15.38 -25.20
CA GLN A 18 -13.52 -14.59 -24.68
C GLN A 18 -12.99 -13.58 -23.67
N VAL A 19 -13.54 -12.37 -23.68
CA VAL A 19 -13.18 -11.31 -22.74
C VAL A 19 -14.35 -11.04 -21.81
N LYS A 20 -14.08 -10.97 -20.51
CA LYS A 20 -15.09 -10.70 -19.49
C LYS A 20 -14.52 -9.83 -18.37
N ARG A 21 -15.31 -8.85 -17.94
CA ARG A 21 -15.00 -7.99 -16.79
C ARG A 21 -15.55 -8.62 -15.51
N PHE A 22 -14.74 -8.60 -14.45
CA PHE A 22 -15.13 -8.93 -13.10
C PHE A 22 -14.85 -7.73 -12.20
N THR A 23 -15.73 -7.48 -11.24
CA THR A 23 -15.61 -6.40 -10.24
C THR A 23 -15.31 -6.99 -8.89
N PHE A 24 -14.68 -6.21 -8.02
CA PHE A 24 -14.39 -6.63 -6.66
C PHE A 24 -15.68 -6.83 -5.83
N PRO A 25 -15.73 -7.81 -4.89
CA PRO A 25 -14.76 -8.89 -4.71
C PRO A 25 -14.81 -9.87 -5.89
N PHE A 26 -13.65 -10.32 -6.35
CA PHE A 26 -13.53 -11.19 -7.50
C PHE A 26 -13.93 -12.62 -7.12
N ASP A 27 -15.09 -13.07 -7.59
CA ASP A 27 -15.56 -14.44 -7.36
C ASP A 27 -14.68 -15.45 -8.11
N ALA A 28 -13.76 -16.08 -7.36
CA ALA A 28 -12.83 -17.07 -7.89
C ALA A 28 -13.54 -18.31 -8.47
N ASN A 29 -14.72 -18.69 -7.94
CA ASN A 29 -15.49 -19.81 -8.47
C ASN A 29 -16.13 -19.42 -9.80
N ALA A 30 -16.74 -18.23 -9.90
CA ALA A 30 -17.31 -17.75 -11.15
C ALA A 30 -16.26 -17.55 -12.26
N ILE A 31 -15.03 -17.16 -11.89
CA ILE A 31 -13.90 -17.06 -12.81
C ILE A 31 -13.45 -18.47 -13.23
N SER A 32 -13.25 -19.38 -12.27
CA SER A 32 -12.87 -20.78 -12.56
C SER A 32 -13.88 -21.49 -13.45
N ASP A 33 -15.18 -21.33 -13.20
CA ASP A 33 -16.25 -21.90 -14.02
C ASP A 33 -16.24 -21.30 -15.44
N TRP A 34 -15.92 -20.01 -15.58
CA TRP A 34 -15.84 -19.33 -16.88
C TRP A 34 -14.58 -19.69 -17.67
N THR A 35 -13.48 -20.03 -16.99
CA THR A 35 -12.22 -20.48 -17.62
C THR A 35 -12.11 -22.00 -17.72
N ASP A 36 -13.11 -22.76 -17.28
CA ASP A 36 -13.05 -24.22 -17.14
C ASP A 36 -11.85 -24.70 -16.28
N GLY A 37 -11.40 -23.87 -15.34
CA GLY A 37 -10.21 -24.11 -14.51
C GLY A 37 -8.87 -23.85 -15.20
N GLU A 38 -8.88 -23.43 -16.47
CA GLU A 38 -7.68 -23.12 -17.24
C GLU A 38 -7.13 -21.71 -16.94
N GLU A 39 -5.88 -21.49 -17.34
CA GLU A 39 -5.22 -20.19 -17.26
C GLU A 39 -5.93 -19.11 -18.09
N PHE A 40 -5.81 -17.87 -17.62
CA PHE A 40 -6.32 -16.68 -18.27
C PHE A 40 -5.29 -15.56 -18.23
N THR A 41 -5.50 -14.54 -19.06
CA THR A 41 -4.67 -13.33 -19.08
C THR A 41 -5.48 -12.15 -18.56
N ILE A 42 -4.87 -11.33 -17.72
CA ILE A 42 -5.45 -10.04 -17.31
C ILE A 42 -5.05 -9.01 -18.36
N LEU A 43 -6.06 -8.46 -19.05
CA LEU A 43 -5.86 -7.46 -20.11
C LEU A 43 -5.78 -6.04 -19.56
N GLU A 44 -6.56 -5.77 -18.51
CA GLU A 44 -6.74 -4.45 -17.92
C GLU A 44 -7.19 -4.62 -16.46
N HIS A 45 -6.83 -3.68 -15.60
CA HIS A 45 -7.28 -3.62 -14.22
C HIS A 45 -7.58 -2.19 -13.78
N GLY A 46 -8.44 -2.06 -12.78
CA GLY A 46 -8.82 -0.81 -12.13
C GLY A 46 -8.16 -0.61 -10.78
N PHE A 47 -6.89 -0.97 -10.63
CA PHE A 47 -6.11 -0.76 -9.41
C PHE A 47 -5.03 0.30 -9.66
N PRO A 48 -4.62 1.08 -8.63
CA PRO A 48 -3.60 2.11 -8.77
C PRO A 48 -2.17 1.57 -8.91
N PHE A 49 -1.95 0.25 -8.88
CA PHE A 49 -0.63 -0.37 -8.93
C PHE A 49 -0.56 -1.45 -10.00
N GLY A 50 0.65 -1.67 -10.52
CA GLY A 50 0.94 -2.82 -11.39
C GLY A 50 1.13 -4.10 -10.58
N ILE A 51 0.96 -5.25 -11.24
CA ILE A 51 1.32 -6.54 -10.69
C ILE A 51 2.04 -7.29 -11.81
N SER A 52 3.26 -7.77 -11.57
CA SER A 52 4.07 -8.35 -12.65
C SER A 52 3.64 -9.78 -13.00
N THR A 53 2.98 -10.48 -12.08
CA THR A 53 2.50 -11.87 -12.22
C THR A 53 1.29 -12.07 -13.15
N LEU A 54 0.80 -11.02 -13.83
CA LEU A 54 -0.51 -11.03 -14.51
C LEU A 54 -0.54 -11.56 -15.95
N THR A 55 0.58 -12.03 -16.51
CA THR A 55 0.63 -12.43 -17.93
C THR A 55 -0.13 -13.75 -18.18
N PHE A 56 0.00 -14.71 -17.26
CA PHE A 56 -0.77 -15.97 -17.22
C PHE A 56 -1.14 -16.24 -15.77
N ALA A 57 -2.43 -16.16 -15.45
CA ALA A 57 -2.96 -16.23 -14.10
C ALA A 57 -3.90 -17.42 -13.95
N THR A 58 -3.97 -17.92 -12.72
CA THR A 58 -4.92 -18.96 -12.28
C THR A 58 -5.90 -18.37 -11.27
N SER A 59 -6.90 -19.15 -10.87
CA SER A 59 -7.83 -18.74 -9.80
C SER A 59 -7.12 -18.37 -8.49
N GLY A 60 -5.92 -18.92 -8.22
CA GLY A 60 -5.11 -18.56 -7.05
C GLY A 60 -4.65 -17.09 -7.05
N VAL A 61 -4.34 -16.52 -8.23
CA VAL A 61 -3.97 -15.10 -8.37
C VAL A 61 -5.16 -14.20 -8.02
N ILE A 62 -6.38 -14.63 -8.32
CA ILE A 62 -7.60 -13.88 -7.98
C ILE A 62 -7.84 -13.87 -6.47
N SER A 63 -7.63 -15.00 -5.80
CA SER A 63 -7.73 -15.06 -4.34
C SER A 63 -6.70 -14.14 -3.68
N TYR A 64 -5.44 -14.19 -4.14
CA TYR A 64 -4.39 -13.29 -3.67
C TYR A 64 -4.77 -11.82 -3.90
N LEU A 65 -5.29 -11.46 -5.07
CA LEU A 65 -5.75 -10.11 -5.38
C LEU A 65 -6.85 -9.63 -4.44
N ASN A 66 -7.82 -10.48 -4.11
CA ASN A 66 -8.85 -10.11 -3.14
C ASN A 66 -8.25 -9.83 -1.77
N GLU A 67 -7.42 -10.75 -1.26
CA GLU A 67 -6.76 -10.63 0.04
C GLU A 67 -5.87 -9.38 0.10
N PHE A 68 -5.10 -9.11 -0.95
CA PHE A 68 -4.25 -7.94 -1.06
C PHE A 68 -5.06 -6.63 -1.03
N LEU A 69 -6.14 -6.53 -1.80
CA LEU A 69 -6.99 -5.33 -1.82
C LEU A 69 -7.71 -5.11 -0.50
N GLU A 70 -8.12 -6.18 0.18
CA GLU A 70 -8.70 -6.11 1.53
C GLU A 70 -7.65 -5.64 2.55
N ALA A 71 -6.44 -6.21 2.49
CA ALA A 71 -5.32 -5.80 3.35
C ALA A 71 -4.95 -4.33 3.10
N LEU A 72 -4.79 -3.93 1.85
CA LEU A 72 -4.49 -2.55 1.47
C LEU A 72 -5.58 -1.59 1.96
N GLN A 73 -6.86 -1.90 1.74
CA GLN A 73 -7.96 -1.03 2.18
C GLN A 73 -8.06 -0.92 3.71
N SER A 74 -7.73 -1.98 4.45
CA SER A 74 -7.77 -1.99 5.92
C SER A 74 -6.50 -1.43 6.57
N SER A 75 -5.41 -1.33 5.81
CA SER A 75 -4.14 -0.77 6.26
C SER A 75 -4.15 0.76 6.43
N SER A 76 -3.05 1.26 7.00
CA SER A 76 -2.72 2.68 7.05
C SER A 76 -2.58 3.31 5.64
N LEU A 77 -2.05 2.57 4.66
CA LEU A 77 -1.96 2.98 3.25
C LEU A 77 -3.34 3.17 2.60
N GLY A 78 -4.36 2.42 3.02
CA GLY A 78 -5.74 2.57 2.50
C GLY A 78 -6.34 3.95 2.74
N LYS A 79 -5.76 4.76 3.65
CA LYS A 79 -6.15 6.15 3.91
C LYS A 79 -5.64 7.12 2.84
N LEU A 80 -4.62 6.72 2.09
CA LEU A 80 -4.00 7.53 1.04
C LEU A 80 -4.90 7.65 -0.18
N SER A 81 -4.64 8.65 -1.01
CA SER A 81 -5.30 8.77 -2.31
C SER A 81 -4.79 7.72 -3.29
N GLU A 82 -5.59 7.38 -4.30
CA GLU A 82 -5.18 6.47 -5.38
C GLU A 82 -3.87 6.92 -6.06
N HIS A 83 -3.66 8.22 -6.21
CA HIS A 83 -2.43 8.76 -6.78
C HIS A 83 -1.21 8.46 -5.90
N GLN A 84 -1.35 8.61 -4.58
CA GLN A 84 -0.26 8.33 -3.64
C GLN A 84 0.01 6.83 -3.55
N ILE A 85 -1.03 6.00 -3.54
CA ILE A 85 -0.84 4.54 -3.60
C ILE A 85 -0.15 4.13 -4.91
N ALA A 86 -0.51 4.76 -6.03
CA ALA A 86 0.15 4.52 -7.29
C ALA A 86 1.63 4.93 -7.27
N GLN A 87 1.95 6.08 -6.67
CA GLN A 87 3.32 6.53 -6.54
C GLN A 87 4.13 5.56 -5.66
N PHE A 88 3.57 5.15 -4.51
CA PHE A 88 4.20 4.17 -3.62
C PHE A 88 4.58 2.88 -4.35
N PHE A 89 3.62 2.26 -5.04
CA PHE A 89 3.82 0.95 -5.65
C PHE A 89 4.50 0.95 -7.02
N ASN A 90 4.57 2.08 -7.72
CA ASN A 90 5.23 2.15 -9.02
C ASN A 90 6.65 2.71 -8.93
N ASP A 91 6.92 3.61 -7.96
CA ASP A 91 8.18 4.33 -7.88
C ASP A 91 9.07 3.85 -6.72
N GLU A 92 8.47 3.33 -5.63
CA GLU A 92 9.20 3.07 -4.37
C GLU A 92 9.27 1.58 -3.98
N VAL A 93 8.16 0.84 -4.13
CA VAL A 93 8.06 -0.56 -3.67
C VAL A 93 7.35 -1.42 -4.71
N ASP A 94 7.95 -2.56 -5.08
CA ASP A 94 7.27 -3.54 -5.94
C ASP A 94 6.18 -4.29 -5.15
N VAL A 95 4.96 -4.32 -5.70
CA VAL A 95 3.82 -5.07 -5.12
C VAL A 95 4.14 -6.55 -4.96
N ASP A 96 5.00 -7.12 -5.79
CA ASP A 96 5.37 -8.52 -5.67
C ASP A 96 6.39 -8.78 -4.53
N GLU A 97 6.98 -7.73 -3.93
CA GLU A 97 7.94 -7.82 -2.82
C GLU A 97 7.30 -7.53 -1.45
N ILE A 98 6.10 -6.94 -1.42
CA ILE A 98 5.40 -6.57 -0.19
C ILE A 98 4.44 -7.70 0.27
N THR A 99 4.49 -8.04 1.55
CA THR A 99 3.55 -9.00 2.16
C THR A 99 2.33 -8.28 2.76
N MET A 100 1.26 -9.05 3.03
CA MET A 100 0.09 -8.50 3.72
C MET A 100 0.39 -8.05 5.17
N ASP A 101 1.42 -8.63 5.78
CA ASP A 101 1.87 -8.23 7.12
C ASP A 101 2.62 -6.89 7.02
N ASP A 102 3.48 -6.71 6.01
CA ASP A 102 4.16 -5.42 5.78
C ASP A 102 3.15 -4.28 5.58
N LEU A 103 2.08 -4.51 4.82
CA LEU A 103 1.00 -3.52 4.65
C LEU A 103 0.38 -3.09 5.98
N GLN A 104 0.25 -4.00 6.96
CA GLN A 104 -0.35 -3.70 8.26
C GLN A 104 0.63 -3.01 9.21
N ASP A 105 1.92 -3.35 9.10
CA ASP A 105 2.97 -2.80 9.96
C ASP A 105 3.44 -1.41 9.50
N MET A 106 3.14 -1.02 8.26
CA MET A 106 3.46 0.30 7.73
C MET A 106 2.84 1.44 8.54
N PHE A 107 3.67 2.41 8.89
CA PHE A 107 3.23 3.66 9.49
C PHE A 107 2.99 4.69 8.40
N VAL A 108 1.79 5.30 8.39
CA VAL A 108 1.40 6.31 7.42
C VAL A 108 0.79 7.51 8.13
N THR A 109 1.30 8.70 7.81
CA THR A 109 0.76 9.96 8.30
C THR A 109 0.65 10.99 7.18
N THR A 110 -0.35 11.86 7.25
CA THR A 110 -0.54 13.00 6.32
C THR A 110 -0.36 14.33 7.04
N SER A 111 0.22 14.30 8.24
CA SER A 111 0.64 15.46 9.01
C SER A 111 1.84 16.16 8.35
N ASN A 112 2.32 17.28 8.89
CA ASN A 112 3.59 17.85 8.41
C ASN A 112 4.78 17.00 8.88
N LYS A 113 5.97 17.25 8.31
CA LYS A 113 7.19 16.47 8.61
C LYS A 113 7.64 16.52 10.08
N GLY A 114 7.39 17.63 10.78
CA GLY A 114 7.70 17.72 12.21
C GLY A 114 6.79 16.83 13.04
N ASP A 115 5.48 16.89 12.79
CA ASP A 115 4.49 16.06 13.45
C ASP A 115 4.69 14.57 13.13
N MET A 116 5.05 14.24 11.88
CA MET A 116 5.45 12.88 11.48
C MET A 116 6.60 12.36 12.34
N ALA A 117 7.66 13.16 12.53
CA ALA A 117 8.81 12.74 13.32
C ALA A 117 8.43 12.48 14.80
N VAL A 118 7.50 13.27 15.35
CA VAL A 118 6.97 13.06 16.70
C VAL A 118 6.16 11.77 16.77
N GLU A 119 5.23 11.55 15.83
CA GLU A 119 4.39 10.36 15.78
C GLU A 119 5.24 9.08 15.63
N LEU A 120 6.26 9.11 14.76
CA LEU A 120 7.17 7.97 14.57
C LEU A 120 8.00 7.67 15.82
N ALA A 121 8.46 8.71 16.53
CA ALA A 121 9.18 8.54 17.78
C ALA A 121 8.28 7.87 18.85
N ASP A 122 7.02 8.28 18.95
CA ASP A 122 6.04 7.71 19.89
C ASP A 122 5.76 6.23 19.57
N VAL A 123 5.56 5.90 18.29
CA VAL A 123 5.27 4.53 17.82
C VAL A 123 6.47 3.60 17.99
N SER A 124 7.69 4.05 17.70
CA SER A 124 8.91 3.24 17.85
C SER A 124 9.29 2.97 19.31
N GLY A 125 8.65 3.67 20.27
CA GLY A 125 9.01 3.64 21.69
C GLY A 125 10.38 4.27 21.98
N ASP A 126 11.07 4.76 20.96
CA ASP A 126 12.37 5.41 21.09
C ASP A 126 12.25 6.87 21.54
N MET A 127 11.01 7.40 21.60
CA MET A 127 10.74 8.66 22.27
C MET A 127 11.20 8.60 23.73
N ASP A 128 11.03 7.49 24.44
CA ASP A 128 11.50 7.39 25.82
C ASP A 128 13.04 7.38 25.90
N THR A 129 13.76 6.71 25.01
CA THR A 129 15.23 6.69 25.04
C THR A 129 15.84 8.03 24.58
N PHE A 130 15.21 8.69 23.61
CA PHE A 130 15.67 9.95 23.03
C PHE A 130 15.25 11.17 23.87
N VAL A 131 14.01 11.20 24.37
CA VAL A 131 13.45 12.30 25.18
C VAL A 131 13.83 12.19 26.66
N ASN A 132 13.94 10.99 27.27
CA ASN A 132 14.33 10.89 28.70
C ASN A 132 15.81 11.21 28.95
N ASN A 133 16.66 11.18 27.91
CA ASN A 133 18.06 11.64 28.01
C ASN A 133 18.20 13.16 27.84
N LEU A 134 17.12 13.87 27.53
CA LEU A 134 17.10 15.34 27.44
C LEU A 134 16.57 15.93 28.77
N PRO A 135 17.34 16.79 29.46
CA PRO A 135 16.97 17.26 30.79
C PRO A 135 15.77 18.20 30.75
N GLY A 136 14.60 17.70 31.19
CA GLY A 136 13.41 18.45 31.61
C GLY A 136 12.54 19.02 30.47
N GLY A 137 11.41 18.38 30.16
CA GLY A 137 10.33 18.98 29.35
C GLY A 137 10.79 19.58 28.02
N VAL A 138 11.63 18.85 27.26
CA VAL A 138 12.44 19.39 26.15
C VAL A 138 11.83 19.16 24.76
N SER A 139 10.63 18.57 24.65
CA SER A 139 9.96 18.37 23.35
C SER A 139 9.87 19.68 22.55
N ASP A 140 9.64 20.81 23.23
CA ASP A 140 9.53 22.15 22.63
C ASP A 140 10.87 22.72 22.08
N TYR A 141 12.02 22.13 22.40
CA TYR A 141 13.34 22.61 21.95
C TYR A 141 13.96 21.74 20.85
N ILE A 142 13.33 20.62 20.48
CA ILE A 142 13.74 19.82 19.34
C ILE A 142 13.15 20.46 18.09
N ASP A 143 14.01 20.71 17.10
CA ASP A 143 13.60 21.11 15.77
C ASP A 143 13.07 19.87 15.02
N TRP A 144 11.82 19.52 15.30
CA TRP A 144 11.17 18.34 14.73
C TRP A 144 11.04 18.42 13.21
N ASP A 145 10.90 19.62 12.65
CA ASP A 145 10.91 19.81 11.20
C ASP A 145 12.24 19.38 10.58
N LYS A 146 13.36 19.64 11.26
CA LYS A 146 14.69 19.20 10.83
C LYS A 146 14.89 17.69 11.04
N VAL A 147 14.36 17.12 12.12
CA VAL A 147 14.38 15.66 12.33
C VAL A 147 13.60 14.97 11.21
N GLY A 148 12.38 15.40 10.94
CA GLY A 148 11.55 14.87 9.85
C GLY A 148 12.23 14.99 8.49
N GLN A 149 12.86 16.14 8.20
CA GLN A 149 13.65 16.29 6.97
C GLN A 149 14.82 15.31 6.91
N THR A 150 15.51 15.06 8.02
CA THR A 150 16.65 14.14 8.06
C THR A 150 16.22 12.69 7.80
N LEU A 151 15.06 12.28 8.34
CA LEU A 151 14.49 10.94 8.10
C LEU A 151 14.15 10.74 6.61
N ILE A 152 13.60 11.77 5.96
CA ILE A 152 13.33 11.76 4.52
C ILE A 152 14.64 11.70 3.72
N ASP A 153 15.61 12.56 4.05
CA ASP A 153 16.90 12.64 3.35
C ASP A 153 17.73 11.35 3.45
N ASN A 154 17.55 10.57 4.54
CA ASN A 154 18.20 9.28 4.75
C ASN A 154 17.45 8.10 4.11
N SER A 155 16.29 8.34 3.50
CA SER A 155 15.40 7.31 2.96
C SER A 155 14.81 6.37 4.02
N ASP A 156 14.75 6.80 5.28
CA ASP A 156 14.01 6.10 6.35
C ASP A 156 12.49 6.35 6.21
N ILE A 157 12.11 7.36 5.43
CA ILE A 157 10.73 7.76 5.14
C ILE A 157 10.57 8.06 3.65
N ILE A 158 9.48 7.56 3.07
CA ILE A 158 9.02 7.94 1.73
C ILE A 158 8.07 9.14 1.83
N ASP A 159 8.31 10.19 1.04
CA ASP A 159 7.42 11.36 0.89
C ASP A 159 6.62 11.28 -0.42
N LEU A 160 5.31 11.15 -0.29
CA LEU A 160 4.34 11.05 -1.38
C LEU A 160 3.41 12.27 -1.40
N ASP A 161 3.98 13.44 -1.65
CA ASP A 161 3.26 14.72 -1.78
C ASP A 161 2.34 14.99 -0.57
N GLY A 162 2.95 15.09 0.61
CA GLY A 162 2.22 15.36 1.86
C GLY A 162 1.63 14.13 2.54
N ALA A 163 2.06 12.93 2.13
CA ALA A 163 1.93 11.71 2.91
C ALA A 163 3.32 11.14 3.17
N TYR A 164 3.58 10.73 4.41
CA TYR A 164 4.84 10.17 4.84
C TYR A 164 4.64 8.72 5.27
N ILE A 165 5.49 7.84 4.75
CA ILE A 165 5.40 6.40 4.98
C ILE A 165 6.72 5.91 5.58
N ALA A 166 6.63 5.20 6.71
CA ALA A 166 7.71 4.41 7.27
C ALA A 166 7.37 2.92 7.09
N TYR A 167 8.31 2.14 6.58
CA TYR A 167 8.14 0.71 6.33
C TYR A 167 9.42 -0.08 6.62
#